data_AF-R9L0L6-F1
#
_entry.id   AF-R9L0L6-F1
#
_cell.length_a   1.000
_cell.length_b   1.000
_cell.length_c   1.000
_cell.angle_alpha   90.00
_cell.angle_beta   90.00
_cell.angle_gamma   90.00
#
_symmetry.space_group_name_H-M   'P 1'
#
loop_
_entity.id
_entity.type
_entity.pdbx_description
1 polymer ?
#
loop_
_entity_poly.entity_id
_entity_poly.type
_entity_poly.pdbx_seq_one_letter_code
_entity_poly.pdbx_strand_id
1 'polypeptide(L)'
;MAFPMKKNARAAGCLALALALPLGMAGCAAPQNDTGTAPAATTANDASAATDADVAEADAPESDAKVQADQQVASVAYYDGESTEPVKTTYTYNEAGRLTAAEDSAVTQKWAYDDGGRLVKEEIAYAADEESKGGQQTTTYTYDDKGTLVERIFEDTTGENLDYETGEPMTDPDTGAVLDDYKHTYAYEDGGKKMTVTVTNADGQWTGATVYTFAESAEGLSPAVSVKPEELGAVIDPWKPITEQMVDQEGAVLESSEYTYNEAGDVTKLVSSYDDGEGTEKIVWTSTYDDKGHETMTTVAMEGEEGEAQETPTEWTYNEAGQATEKAAFDPFFGMTYEFYTYDSTGRLKSIVYVQPQDGGDHLVGCQVFDYAEKNEDLSQTPQQLMEEAAAKVPAQEATGEDELSFEEGEEIDLSDLEGLDMEGADAEDLALEDVEGSEDPSAA
;
A
#
# COMPACT_ATOMS: atom_id res chain seq x y z
N MET A 1 32.41 -1.20 19.38
CA MET A 1 32.30 -1.15 20.86
C MET A 1 30.94 -1.73 21.20
N ALA A 2 30.93 -2.84 21.95
CA ALA A 2 29.71 -3.55 22.31
C ALA A 2 28.83 -2.70 23.24
N PHE A 3 27.56 -2.57 22.90
CA PHE A 3 26.50 -2.15 23.83
C PHE A 3 25.44 -3.26 23.92
N PRO A 4 24.91 -3.54 25.13
CA PRO A 4 24.16 -4.75 25.43
C PRO A 4 22.69 -4.64 25.04
N MET A 5 22.21 -5.63 24.29
CA MET A 5 20.79 -5.96 24.16
C MET A 5 20.18 -6.17 25.56
N LYS A 6 19.13 -5.41 25.88
CA LYS A 6 18.24 -5.70 27.00
C LYS A 6 16.84 -5.97 26.48
N LYS A 7 16.42 -7.21 26.75
CA LYS A 7 15.08 -7.77 26.66
C LYS A 7 14.03 -6.86 27.31
N ASN A 8 12.97 -6.57 26.55
CA ASN A 8 11.56 -6.45 26.93
C ASN A 8 10.89 -5.40 26.02
N ALA A 9 10.61 -5.76 24.77
CA ALA A 9 9.61 -5.05 23.97
C ALA A 9 8.29 -5.79 24.22
N ARG A 10 7.43 -5.22 25.07
CA ARG A 10 6.01 -5.60 25.06
C ARG A 10 5.45 -5.06 23.76
N ALA A 11 4.82 -5.95 22.99
CA ALA A 11 4.14 -5.66 21.74
C ALA A 11 3.31 -4.37 21.84
N ALA A 12 3.83 -3.29 21.24
CA ALA A 12 3.02 -2.16 20.84
C ALA A 12 2.16 -2.67 19.67
N GLY A 13 0.86 -2.68 19.92
CA GLY A 13 -0.14 -3.37 19.12
C GLY A 13 -0.20 -2.86 17.68
N CYS A 14 -0.61 -3.79 16.82
CA CYS A 14 -0.90 -3.65 15.41
C CYS A 14 -1.90 -2.53 15.12
N LEU A 15 -1.43 -1.29 15.08
CA LEU A 15 -1.78 -0.39 14.00
C LEU A 15 -0.81 -0.67 12.87
N ALA A 16 -1.29 -0.81 11.65
CA ALA A 16 -0.43 -0.76 10.47
C ALA A 16 0.20 0.65 10.38
N LEU A 17 1.29 0.86 11.13
CA LEU A 17 2.26 1.89 10.81
C LEU A 17 3.09 1.31 9.68
N ALA A 18 2.55 1.39 8.46
CA ALA A 18 3.36 1.23 7.28
C ALA A 18 4.40 2.35 7.31
N LEU A 19 5.65 2.00 7.59
CA LEU A 19 6.78 2.75 7.04
C LEU A 19 6.63 2.65 5.52
N ALA A 20 6.00 3.66 4.95
CA ALA A 20 5.80 3.78 3.52
C ALA A 20 7.15 4.01 2.85
N LEU A 21 7.70 2.96 2.26
CA LEU A 21 8.10 3.06 0.86
C LEU A 21 6.85 2.68 0.04
N PRO A 22 6.44 3.48 -0.95
CA PRO A 22 5.10 3.40 -1.53
C PRO A 22 5.04 2.30 -2.60
N LEU A 23 4.84 1.03 -2.22
CA LEU A 23 4.46 -0.01 -3.17
C LEU A 23 3.46 -0.96 -2.52
N GLY A 24 2.19 -0.77 -2.86
CA GLY A 24 1.06 -1.54 -2.36
C GLY A 24 -0.26 -0.83 -2.62
N MET A 25 -0.62 -0.63 -3.90
CA MET A 25 -1.99 -0.27 -4.27
C MET A 25 -2.62 -1.46 -4.98
N ALA A 26 -3.53 -2.18 -4.30
CA ALA A 26 -4.41 -3.14 -4.93
C ALA A 26 -5.74 -2.45 -5.28
N GLY A 27 -5.99 -2.24 -6.58
CA GLY A 27 -7.27 -1.78 -7.09
C GLY A 27 -8.33 -2.89 -7.10
N CYS A 28 -9.56 -2.59 -6.68
CA CYS A 28 -10.73 -3.40 -7.06
C CYS A 28 -11.78 -2.48 -7.66
N ALA A 29 -12.04 -2.64 -8.95
CA ALA A 29 -13.13 -1.98 -9.67
C ALA A 29 -14.44 -2.78 -9.50
N ALA A 30 -15.53 -2.09 -9.19
CA ALA A 30 -16.89 -2.62 -9.32
C ALA A 30 -17.48 -2.25 -10.71
N PRO A 31 -18.29 -3.12 -11.35
CA PRO A 31 -18.77 -2.89 -12.70
C PRO A 31 -19.88 -1.84 -12.75
N GLN A 32 -19.71 -0.79 -13.57
CA GLN A 32 -20.78 0.14 -13.92
C GLN A 32 -21.67 -0.46 -15.02
N ASN A 33 -22.95 -0.63 -14.70
CA ASN A 33 -24.01 -0.99 -15.65
C ASN A 33 -24.33 0.20 -16.57
N ASP A 34 -24.03 0.05 -17.86
CA ASP A 34 -24.48 0.95 -18.92
C ASP A 34 -25.99 0.80 -19.15
N THR A 35 -26.74 1.91 -19.03
CA THR A 35 -28.09 2.01 -19.62
C THR A 35 -28.30 3.32 -20.38
N GLY A 36 -28.34 3.20 -21.71
CA GLY A 36 -29.55 3.55 -22.46
C GLY A 36 -29.68 4.98 -22.99
N THR A 37 -29.34 5.15 -24.27
CA THR A 37 -29.91 6.21 -25.12
C THR A 37 -31.32 5.80 -25.56
N ALA A 38 -32.34 6.61 -25.23
CA ALA A 38 -33.68 6.53 -25.82
C ALA A 38 -33.74 7.28 -27.17
N PRO A 39 -34.75 6.99 -28.02
CA PRO A 39 -35.83 7.96 -28.11
C PRO A 39 -37.27 7.40 -28.31
N ALA A 40 -38.20 8.32 -28.06
CA ALA A 40 -39.67 8.31 -28.03
C ALA A 40 -40.46 7.68 -29.22
N ALA A 41 -41.71 7.23 -28.95
CA ALA A 41 -42.97 7.93 -29.29
C ALA A 41 -44.22 7.02 -29.52
N THR A 42 -45.32 7.30 -28.77
CA THR A 42 -46.74 7.44 -29.24
C THR A 42 -47.76 6.25 -29.27
N THR A 43 -48.74 6.35 -28.34
CA THR A 43 -50.22 6.09 -28.34
C THR A 43 -50.87 4.72 -28.65
N ALA A 44 -51.76 4.28 -27.74
CA ALA A 44 -53.25 4.17 -27.86
C ALA A 44 -53.90 2.87 -27.27
N ASN A 45 -54.98 3.09 -26.51
CA ASN A 45 -55.99 2.17 -25.94
C ASN A 45 -56.36 0.91 -26.75
N ASP A 46 -56.63 -0.22 -26.07
CA ASP A 46 -57.99 -0.78 -25.87
C ASP A 46 -58.02 -1.91 -24.80
N ALA A 47 -59.22 -2.20 -24.30
CA ALA A 47 -59.52 -2.88 -23.03
C ALA A 47 -59.62 -4.43 -23.04
N SER A 48 -59.57 -4.97 -21.80
CA SER A 48 -60.28 -6.15 -21.25
C SER A 48 -59.81 -7.57 -21.62
N ALA A 49 -59.28 -8.29 -20.61
CA ALA A 49 -59.94 -9.48 -20.04
C ALA A 49 -59.25 -9.92 -18.73
N ALA A 50 -60.06 -10.26 -17.73
CA ALA A 50 -59.65 -10.76 -16.43
C ALA A 50 -59.25 -12.25 -16.47
N THR A 51 -58.24 -12.61 -15.68
CA THR A 51 -58.14 -13.91 -15.01
C THR A 51 -57.36 -13.74 -13.71
N ASP A 52 -58.00 -14.09 -12.60
CA ASP A 52 -57.39 -14.35 -11.30
C ASP A 52 -56.19 -15.30 -11.45
N ALA A 53 -55.03 -14.88 -10.92
CA ALA A 53 -53.96 -15.77 -10.54
C ALA A 53 -53.21 -15.11 -9.37
N ASP A 54 -53.38 -15.73 -8.21
CA ASP A 54 -52.46 -15.81 -7.07
C ASP A 54 -51.52 -14.62 -6.84
N VAL A 55 -51.78 -13.89 -5.75
CA VAL A 55 -50.82 -12.95 -5.15
C VAL A 55 -49.68 -13.79 -4.56
N ALA A 56 -48.71 -14.15 -5.39
CA ALA A 56 -47.37 -14.42 -4.92
C ALA A 56 -46.78 -13.05 -4.54
N GLU A 57 -46.62 -12.85 -3.23
CA GLU A 57 -45.80 -11.79 -2.66
C GLU A 57 -44.40 -11.95 -3.28
N ALA A 58 -44.13 -11.22 -4.35
CA ALA A 58 -42.80 -11.10 -4.89
C ALA A 58 -42.01 -10.30 -3.86
N ASP A 59 -41.15 -11.00 -3.11
CA ASP A 59 -40.14 -10.39 -2.26
C ASP A 59 -39.50 -9.25 -3.03
N ALA A 60 -39.69 -8.04 -2.52
CA ALA A 60 -38.99 -6.87 -3.02
C ALA A 60 -37.48 -7.19 -2.98
N PRO A 61 -36.69 -6.76 -3.98
CA PRO A 61 -35.24 -6.94 -3.93
C PRO A 61 -34.77 -6.38 -2.59
N GLU A 62 -34.13 -7.22 -1.77
CA GLU A 62 -33.50 -6.78 -0.54
C GLU A 62 -32.60 -5.60 -0.90
N SER A 63 -32.92 -4.43 -0.36
CA SER A 63 -32.32 -3.16 -0.77
C SER A 63 -30.79 -3.22 -0.68
N ASP A 64 -30.08 -2.61 -1.63
CA ASP A 64 -28.61 -2.52 -1.70
C ASP A 64 -27.94 -2.15 -0.36
N ALA A 65 -28.64 -1.42 0.52
CA ALA A 65 -28.18 -1.09 1.88
C ALA A 65 -27.97 -2.31 2.79
N LYS A 66 -28.77 -3.37 2.66
CA LYS A 66 -28.64 -4.60 3.47
C LYS A 66 -27.43 -5.43 3.02
N VAL A 67 -27.16 -5.44 1.72
CA VAL A 67 -25.99 -6.12 1.15
C VAL A 67 -24.68 -5.46 1.60
N GLN A 68 -24.67 -4.13 1.79
CA GLN A 68 -23.50 -3.44 2.36
C GLN A 68 -23.25 -3.80 3.82
N ALA A 69 -24.28 -3.94 4.66
CA ALA A 69 -24.13 -4.30 6.07
C ALA A 69 -23.54 -5.72 6.25
N ASP A 70 -23.89 -6.65 5.36
CA ASP A 70 -23.33 -8.01 5.34
C ASP A 70 -21.82 -8.03 5.03
N GLN A 71 -21.24 -6.98 4.43
CA GLN A 71 -19.79 -6.94 4.12
C GLN A 71 -18.98 -6.16 5.16
N GLN A 72 -19.64 -5.52 6.13
CA GLN A 72 -18.96 -4.70 7.14
C GLN A 72 -18.29 -5.56 8.20
N VAL A 73 -16.97 -5.41 8.33
CA VAL A 73 -16.19 -6.00 9.42
C VAL A 73 -16.49 -5.22 10.70
N ALA A 74 -17.06 -5.87 11.71
CA ALA A 74 -17.35 -5.29 13.02
C ALA A 74 -16.13 -5.30 13.95
N SER A 75 -15.26 -6.30 13.82
CA SER A 75 -14.00 -6.34 14.57
C SER A 75 -12.95 -7.24 13.92
N VAL A 76 -11.69 -6.94 14.21
CA VAL A 76 -10.54 -7.80 13.89
C VAL A 76 -9.85 -8.18 15.20
N ALA A 77 -9.60 -9.47 15.39
CA ALA A 77 -8.81 -10.00 16.50
C ALA A 77 -7.47 -10.49 15.99
N TYR A 78 -6.38 -10.00 16.60
CA TYR A 78 -5.01 -10.37 16.27
C TYR A 78 -4.39 -11.23 17.36
N TYR A 79 -3.92 -12.41 16.98
CA TYR A 79 -3.20 -13.36 17.81
C TYR A 79 -1.74 -13.36 17.38
N ASP A 80 -0.83 -13.15 18.33
CA ASP A 80 0.63 -13.09 18.13
C ASP A 80 1.32 -14.45 18.35
N GLY A 81 0.56 -15.50 18.65
CA GLY A 81 1.08 -16.84 18.96
C GLY A 81 1.69 -17.00 20.37
N GLU A 82 1.98 -15.90 21.07
CA GLU A 82 2.57 -15.89 22.41
C GLU A 82 1.53 -15.66 23.51
N SER A 83 0.56 -14.79 23.24
CA SER A 83 -0.52 -14.39 24.14
C SER A 83 -1.75 -15.27 23.96
N THR A 84 -2.41 -15.57 25.08
CA THR A 84 -3.74 -16.23 25.06
C THR A 84 -4.89 -15.26 24.80
N GLU A 85 -4.65 -13.95 24.93
CA GLU A 85 -5.65 -12.91 24.69
C GLU A 85 -5.25 -12.11 23.44
N PRO A 86 -6.11 -12.05 22.41
CA PRO A 86 -5.82 -11.27 21.21
C PRO A 86 -5.97 -9.78 21.47
N VAL A 87 -5.23 -8.97 20.72
CA VAL A 87 -5.57 -7.54 20.58
C VAL A 87 -6.79 -7.46 19.66
N LYS A 88 -7.84 -6.77 20.11
CA LYS A 88 -9.10 -6.67 19.36
C LYS A 88 -9.40 -5.23 18.99
N THR A 89 -9.47 -4.96 17.70
CA THR A 89 -9.90 -3.69 17.13
C THR A 89 -11.37 -3.79 16.72
N THR A 90 -12.17 -2.81 17.10
CA THR A 90 -13.60 -2.72 16.77
C THR A 90 -13.86 -1.58 15.81
N TYR A 91 -14.80 -1.78 14.88
CA TYR A 91 -15.09 -0.84 13.81
C TYR A 91 -16.54 -0.40 13.85
N THR A 92 -16.77 0.88 13.52
CA THR A 92 -18.10 1.47 13.45
C THR A 92 -18.33 2.13 12.11
N TYR A 93 -19.57 2.11 11.63
CA TYR A 93 -19.96 2.62 10.33
C TYR A 93 -21.14 3.58 10.45
N ASN A 94 -21.22 4.54 9.52
CA ASN A 94 -22.43 5.33 9.32
C ASN A 94 -23.47 4.57 8.47
N GLU A 95 -24.66 5.16 8.29
CA GLU A 95 -25.76 4.56 7.51
C GLU A 95 -25.42 4.37 6.02
N ALA A 96 -24.41 5.07 5.51
CA ALA A 96 -23.91 4.93 4.13
C ALA A 96 -22.79 3.88 4.00
N GLY A 97 -22.51 3.14 5.08
CA GLY A 97 -21.51 2.07 5.11
C GLY A 97 -20.05 2.54 5.15
N ARG A 98 -19.78 3.80 5.51
CA ARG A 98 -18.41 4.33 5.65
C ARG A 98 -17.95 4.23 7.10
N LEU A 99 -16.68 3.91 7.30
CA LEU A 99 -16.07 3.80 8.62
C LEU A 99 -16.07 5.14 9.35
N THR A 100 -16.53 5.17 10.59
CA THR A 100 -16.51 6.37 11.45
C THR A 100 -15.56 6.26 12.63
N ALA A 101 -15.19 5.04 13.02
CA ALA A 101 -14.16 4.81 14.03
C ALA A 101 -13.58 3.40 13.96
N ALA A 102 -12.33 3.28 14.38
CA ALA A 102 -11.64 2.04 14.72
C ALA A 102 -11.01 2.20 16.12
N GLU A 103 -11.16 1.22 17.00
CA GLU A 103 -10.67 1.33 18.38
C GLU A 103 -10.20 -0.02 18.93
N ASP A 104 -9.00 -0.01 19.51
CA ASP A 104 -8.50 -1.06 20.39
C ASP A 104 -8.04 -0.47 21.75
N SER A 105 -7.32 -1.24 22.57
CA SER A 105 -6.87 -0.80 23.89
C SER A 105 -5.81 0.30 23.88
N ALA A 106 -5.07 0.45 22.78
CA ALA A 106 -3.94 1.36 22.63
C ALA A 106 -4.28 2.57 21.75
N VAL A 107 -5.13 2.40 20.73
CA VAL A 107 -5.40 3.44 19.74
C VAL A 107 -6.89 3.59 19.45
N THR A 108 -7.33 4.84 19.28
CA THR A 108 -8.64 5.20 18.76
C THR A 108 -8.49 6.07 17.52
N GLN A 109 -9.00 5.62 16.39
CA GLN A 109 -9.06 6.36 15.14
C GLN A 109 -10.51 6.73 14.81
N LYS A 110 -10.74 7.94 14.29
CA LYS A 110 -12.07 8.45 13.92
C LYS A 110 -12.02 9.18 12.61
N TRP A 111 -13.07 9.01 11.81
CA TRP A 111 -13.23 9.69 10.54
C TRP A 111 -14.57 10.42 10.46
N ALA A 112 -14.53 11.63 9.90
CA ALA A 112 -15.71 12.44 9.65
C ALA A 112 -15.83 12.74 8.15
N TYR A 113 -17.06 12.79 7.67
CA TYR A 113 -17.37 13.04 6.27
C TYR A 113 -18.31 14.23 6.12
N ASP A 114 -18.24 14.91 4.98
CA ASP A 114 -19.26 15.88 4.60
C ASP A 114 -20.52 15.21 4.00
N ASP A 115 -21.51 16.04 3.65
CA ASP A 115 -22.77 15.59 3.04
C ASP A 115 -22.57 14.92 1.66
N GLY A 116 -21.49 15.26 0.95
CA GLY A 116 -21.08 14.61 -0.31
C GLY A 116 -20.39 13.27 -0.09
N GLY A 117 -19.97 12.99 1.14
CA GLY A 117 -19.30 11.79 1.57
C GLY A 117 -17.79 11.77 1.41
N ARG A 118 -17.18 12.94 1.25
CA ARG A 118 -15.74 13.10 1.21
C ARG A 118 -15.20 13.14 2.64
N LEU A 119 -14.02 12.56 2.86
CA LEU A 119 -13.35 12.59 4.15
C LEU A 119 -12.97 14.03 4.48
N VAL A 120 -13.45 14.59 5.59
CA VAL A 120 -13.11 15.96 6.02
C VAL A 120 -12.21 16.01 7.24
N LYS A 121 -12.17 14.92 8.02
CA LYS A 121 -11.33 14.84 9.21
C LYS A 121 -10.98 13.40 9.53
N GLU A 122 -9.75 13.21 9.95
CA GLU A 122 -9.23 12.02 10.60
C GLU A 122 -8.62 12.41 11.95
N GLU A 123 -8.89 11.63 12.99
CA GLU A 123 -8.30 11.81 14.32
C GLU A 123 -7.77 10.47 14.81
N ILE A 124 -6.50 10.42 15.20
CA ILE A 124 -5.88 9.26 15.84
C ILE A 124 -5.49 9.68 17.26
N ALA A 125 -5.92 8.92 18.26
CA ALA A 125 -5.60 9.14 19.66
C ALA A 125 -4.90 7.91 20.23
N TYR A 126 -3.74 8.14 20.84
CA TYR A 126 -2.91 7.12 21.46
C TYR A 126 -3.12 7.15 22.97
N ALA A 127 -3.42 5.98 23.54
CA ALA A 127 -3.54 5.81 24.97
C ALA A 127 -2.19 6.03 25.65
N ALA A 128 -2.22 6.63 26.85
CA ALA A 128 -1.03 6.71 27.69
C ALA A 128 -0.73 5.35 28.33
N ASP A 129 0.54 5.00 28.45
CA ASP A 129 1.01 3.80 29.12
C ASP A 129 2.20 4.09 30.07
N GLU A 130 2.98 3.07 30.43
CA GLU A 130 4.12 3.22 31.34
C GLU A 130 5.31 3.98 30.70
N GLU A 131 5.39 3.99 29.37
CA GLU A 131 6.52 4.50 28.58
C GLU A 131 6.14 5.76 27.76
N SER A 132 4.86 5.95 27.43
CA SER A 132 4.33 7.07 26.66
C SER A 132 3.23 7.83 27.40
N LYS A 133 3.18 9.16 27.18
CA LYS A 133 2.07 10.00 27.66
C LYS A 133 0.82 9.91 26.80
N GLY A 134 0.84 9.10 25.74
CA GLY A 134 -0.16 9.12 24.70
C GLY A 134 -0.07 10.40 23.87
N GLY A 135 -1.07 10.65 23.04
CA GLY A 135 -1.08 11.80 22.15
C GLY A 135 -2.25 11.78 21.19
N GLN A 136 -2.32 12.79 20.35
CA GLN A 136 -3.32 12.88 19.31
C GLN A 136 -2.71 13.43 18.01
N GLN A 137 -3.04 12.79 16.90
CA GLN A 137 -2.87 13.30 15.55
C GLN A 137 -4.22 13.65 14.96
N THR A 138 -4.30 14.77 14.24
CA THR A 138 -5.50 15.20 13.53
C THR A 138 -5.13 15.64 12.13
N THR A 139 -5.82 15.07 11.14
CA THR A 139 -5.72 15.49 9.73
C THR A 139 -7.04 16.07 9.29
N THR A 140 -7.04 17.31 8.80
CA THR A 140 -8.24 17.98 8.26
C THR A 140 -8.10 18.17 6.75
N TYR A 141 -9.18 17.90 6.03
CA TYR A 141 -9.24 17.97 4.57
C TYR A 141 -10.26 19.02 4.14
N THR A 142 -9.84 19.96 3.29
CA THR A 142 -10.69 21.03 2.76
C THR A 142 -10.85 20.87 1.26
N TYR A 143 -12.08 21.08 0.77
CA TYR A 143 -12.45 20.95 -0.63
C TYR A 143 -13.01 22.26 -1.17
N ASP A 144 -12.86 22.47 -2.48
CA ASP A 144 -13.55 23.55 -3.19
C ASP A 144 -15.03 23.22 -3.46
N ASP A 145 -15.76 24.17 -4.06
CA ASP A 145 -17.19 24.00 -4.41
C ASP A 145 -17.45 22.87 -5.41
N LYS A 146 -16.42 22.42 -6.15
CA LYS A 146 -16.52 21.28 -7.08
C LYS A 146 -16.17 19.95 -6.42
N GLY A 147 -15.65 19.98 -5.19
CA GLY A 147 -15.20 18.80 -4.46
C GLY A 147 -13.79 18.35 -4.72
N THR A 148 -12.98 19.23 -5.30
CA THR A 148 -11.54 18.98 -5.44
C THR A 148 -10.85 19.27 -4.11
N LEU A 149 -9.97 18.39 -3.66
CA LEU A 149 -9.15 18.61 -2.47
C LEU A 149 -8.25 19.82 -2.70
N VAL A 150 -8.27 20.82 -1.82
CA VAL A 150 -7.44 22.04 -1.95
C VAL A 150 -6.44 22.20 -0.83
N GLU A 151 -6.67 21.56 0.31
CA GLU A 151 -5.83 21.71 1.49
C GLU A 151 -5.95 20.48 2.40
N ARG A 152 -4.82 20.09 2.98
CA ARG A 152 -4.70 19.12 4.07
C ARG A 152 -3.88 19.73 5.18
N ILE A 153 -4.35 19.68 6.41
CA ILE A 153 -3.65 20.19 7.61
C ILE A 153 -3.43 19.04 8.57
N PHE A 154 -2.22 18.92 9.07
CA PHE A 154 -1.79 17.92 10.04
C PHE A 154 -1.45 18.61 11.36
N GLU A 155 -2.00 18.09 12.44
CA GLU A 155 -1.76 18.57 13.79
C GLU A 155 -1.36 17.37 14.65
N ASP A 156 -0.12 17.37 15.15
CA ASP A 156 0.39 16.31 16.03
C ASP A 156 0.68 16.84 17.43
N THR A 157 0.26 16.08 18.44
CA THR A 157 0.48 16.34 19.86
C THR A 157 1.12 15.16 20.60
N THR A 158 1.46 14.07 19.90
CA THR A 158 2.17 12.90 20.43
C THR A 158 3.57 13.24 20.93
N GLY A 159 4.18 14.27 20.34
CA GLY A 159 5.55 14.62 20.62
C GLY A 159 6.57 13.64 20.02
N GLU A 160 6.16 12.76 19.10
CA GLU A 160 7.09 11.90 18.35
C GLU A 160 7.92 12.67 17.32
N ASN A 161 7.44 13.85 16.92
CA ASN A 161 8.25 14.86 16.23
C ASN A 161 9.12 15.66 17.20
N LEU A 162 9.40 15.20 18.43
CA LEU A 162 10.30 15.85 19.38
C LEU A 162 11.54 14.98 19.65
N ASP A 163 12.71 15.61 19.69
CA ASP A 163 13.96 15.02 20.13
C ASP A 163 13.83 14.49 21.58
N TYR A 164 14.19 13.22 21.80
CA TYR A 164 13.97 12.52 23.06
C TYR A 164 14.86 13.00 24.22
N GLU A 165 16.00 13.64 23.94
CA GLU A 165 16.91 14.19 24.96
C GLU A 165 16.48 15.60 25.41
N THR A 166 15.89 16.37 24.51
CA THR A 166 15.62 17.81 24.72
C THR A 166 14.14 18.16 24.82
N GLY A 167 13.26 17.37 24.20
CA GLY A 167 11.82 17.64 24.09
C GLY A 167 11.48 18.77 23.10
N GLU A 168 12.42 19.14 22.22
CA GLU A 168 12.25 20.14 21.16
C GLU A 168 11.87 19.46 19.83
N PRO A 169 11.18 20.13 18.88
CA PRO A 169 10.85 19.56 17.59
C PRO A 169 12.07 19.01 16.84
N MET A 170 11.96 17.81 16.27
CA MET A 170 12.99 17.22 15.42
C MET A 170 13.21 18.13 14.21
N THR A 171 14.48 18.32 13.90
CA THR A 171 14.90 19.09 12.73
C THR A 171 15.62 18.19 11.75
N ASP A 172 15.41 18.45 10.47
CA ASP A 172 16.20 17.88 9.38
C ASP A 172 17.71 18.10 9.68
N PRO A 173 18.54 17.05 9.65
CA PRO A 173 19.95 17.14 10.02
C PRO A 173 20.82 17.91 9.00
N ASP A 174 20.38 18.02 7.75
CA ASP A 174 21.10 18.68 6.66
C ASP A 174 20.68 20.15 6.48
N THR A 175 19.41 20.47 6.74
CA THR A 175 18.84 21.81 6.54
C THR A 175 18.53 22.55 7.84
N GLY A 176 18.37 21.84 8.96
CA GLY A 176 17.98 22.40 10.26
C GLY A 176 16.52 22.84 10.36
N ALA A 177 15.67 22.47 9.40
CA ALA A 177 14.25 22.81 9.38
C ALA A 177 13.45 21.89 10.32
N VAL A 178 12.48 22.43 11.06
CA VAL A 178 11.55 21.63 11.87
C VAL A 178 10.74 20.72 10.95
N LEU A 179 10.77 19.42 11.20
CA LEU A 179 10.12 18.36 10.42
C LEU A 179 8.61 18.24 10.68
N ASP A 180 7.94 19.33 11.03
CA ASP A 180 6.48 19.35 11.10
C ASP A 180 5.94 19.64 9.70
N ASP A 181 5.68 18.57 8.93
CA ASP A 181 4.77 18.62 7.79
C ASP A 181 3.39 19.05 8.30
N TYR A 182 3.17 20.36 8.34
CA TYR A 182 1.99 20.93 8.98
C TYR A 182 0.84 21.09 8.00
N LYS A 183 1.13 21.51 6.77
CA LYS A 183 0.08 21.86 5.82
C LYS A 183 0.50 21.61 4.38
N HIS A 184 -0.39 20.95 3.66
CA HIS A 184 -0.32 20.74 2.21
C HIS A 184 -1.38 21.59 1.52
N THR A 185 -1.01 22.30 0.46
CA THR A 185 -1.97 22.95 -0.45
C THR A 185 -1.87 22.38 -1.86
N TYR A 186 -3.01 22.13 -2.48
CA TYR A 186 -3.13 21.44 -3.74
C TYR A 186 -3.54 22.44 -4.83
N ALA A 187 -2.69 22.60 -5.84
CA ALA A 187 -2.95 23.44 -7.00
C ALA A 187 -3.06 22.58 -8.25
N TYR A 188 -4.15 22.76 -9.01
CA TYR A 188 -4.43 21.98 -10.22
C TYR A 188 -4.26 22.85 -11.46
N GLU A 189 -3.49 22.33 -12.41
CA GLU A 189 -3.21 22.94 -13.70
C GLU A 189 -3.63 21.97 -14.82
N ASP A 190 -3.69 22.49 -16.05
CA ASP A 190 -4.03 21.70 -17.25
C ASP A 190 -5.34 20.88 -17.13
N GLY A 191 -6.36 21.47 -16.49
CA GLY A 191 -7.65 20.82 -16.24
C GLY A 191 -7.54 19.61 -15.29
N GLY A 192 -6.59 19.64 -14.36
CA GLY A 192 -6.34 18.60 -13.36
C GLY A 192 -5.35 17.52 -13.79
N LYS A 193 -4.74 17.65 -14.97
CA LYS A 193 -3.67 16.73 -15.42
C LYS A 193 -2.32 17.01 -14.80
N LYS A 194 -2.20 18.12 -14.08
CA LYS A 194 -1.03 18.44 -13.27
C LYS A 194 -1.49 18.93 -11.91
N MET A 195 -0.94 18.38 -10.84
CA MET A 195 -1.21 18.77 -9.46
C MET A 195 0.11 19.12 -8.78
N THR A 196 0.17 20.28 -8.15
CA THR A 196 1.30 20.67 -7.30
C THR A 196 0.84 20.66 -5.85
N VAL A 197 1.50 19.85 -5.03
CA VAL A 197 1.33 19.79 -3.58
C VAL A 197 2.43 20.62 -2.95
N THR A 198 2.09 21.77 -2.38
CA THR A 198 3.04 22.62 -1.67
C THR A 198 2.99 22.30 -0.20
N VAL A 199 4.15 22.02 0.40
CA VAL A 199 4.29 21.68 1.82
C VAL A 199 4.80 22.91 2.58
N THR A 200 4.17 23.19 3.71
CA THR A 200 4.55 24.28 4.62
C THR A 200 4.61 23.77 6.05
N ASN A 201 5.58 24.27 6.81
CA ASN A 201 5.71 24.00 8.23
C ASN A 201 4.69 24.81 9.07
N ALA A 202 4.68 24.59 10.39
CA ALA A 202 3.75 25.24 11.31
C ALA A 202 3.86 26.78 11.34
N ASP A 203 5.03 27.34 11.01
CA ASP A 203 5.24 28.79 10.89
C ASP A 203 4.77 29.35 9.53
N GLY A 204 4.27 28.49 8.65
CA GLY A 204 3.84 28.83 7.29
C GLY A 204 4.99 29.06 6.32
N GLN A 205 6.21 28.61 6.67
CA GLN A 205 7.34 28.62 5.75
C GLN A 205 7.24 27.43 4.80
N TRP A 206 7.55 27.67 3.54
CA TRP A 206 7.59 26.65 2.52
C TRP A 206 8.80 25.74 2.72
N THR A 207 8.57 24.43 2.71
CA THR A 207 9.61 23.41 2.95
C THR A 207 9.93 22.58 1.70
N GLY A 208 9.01 22.53 0.74
CA GLY A 208 9.19 21.79 -0.50
C GLY A 208 7.86 21.61 -1.23
N ALA A 209 7.91 20.98 -2.40
CA ALA A 209 6.69 20.64 -3.12
C ALA A 209 6.83 19.31 -3.86
N THR A 210 5.69 18.70 -4.15
CA THR A 210 5.62 17.53 -5.03
C THR A 210 4.74 17.86 -6.22
N VAL A 211 5.24 17.63 -7.42
CA VAL A 211 4.53 17.87 -8.68
C VAL A 211 4.15 16.54 -9.30
N TYR A 212 2.84 16.31 -9.41
CA TYR A 212 2.27 15.15 -10.06
C TYR A 212 1.76 15.51 -11.46
N THR A 213 2.00 14.62 -12.41
CA THR A 213 1.42 14.66 -13.75
C THR A 213 0.59 13.41 -13.98
N PHE A 214 -0.58 13.56 -14.62
CA PHE A 214 -1.55 12.50 -14.80
C PHE A 214 -1.95 12.32 -16.26
N ALA A 215 -2.27 11.09 -16.65
CA ALA A 215 -2.90 10.81 -17.94
C ALA A 215 -4.34 11.38 -18.00
N GLU A 216 -5.07 11.22 -16.88
CA GLU A 216 -6.45 11.69 -16.67
C GLU A 216 -6.52 12.72 -15.55
N SER A 217 -7.60 13.52 -15.51
CA SER A 217 -7.71 14.59 -14.51
C SER A 217 -7.83 14.05 -13.09
N ALA A 218 -7.07 14.63 -12.16
CA ALA A 218 -7.20 14.39 -10.72
C ALA A 218 -8.23 15.32 -10.03
N GLU A 219 -8.85 16.26 -10.75
CA GLU A 219 -9.89 17.13 -10.19
C GLU A 219 -11.11 16.32 -9.71
N GLY A 220 -11.66 16.70 -8.56
CA GLY A 220 -12.81 16.02 -7.96
C GLY A 220 -12.53 14.66 -7.33
N LEU A 221 -11.28 14.17 -7.36
CA LEU A 221 -10.87 13.00 -6.59
C LEU A 221 -10.59 13.40 -5.13
N SER A 222 -11.00 12.55 -4.19
CA SER A 222 -10.82 12.76 -2.75
C SER A 222 -10.31 11.51 -2.05
N PRO A 223 -9.47 11.65 -1.02
CA PRO A 223 -9.06 10.52 -0.17
C PRO A 223 -10.28 9.77 0.40
N ALA A 224 -10.14 8.46 0.55
CA ALA A 224 -11.19 7.59 1.07
C ALA A 224 -10.66 6.63 2.12
N VAL A 225 -11.49 6.29 3.11
CA VAL A 225 -11.14 5.29 4.14
C VAL A 225 -11.51 3.91 3.61
N SER A 226 -10.54 3.01 3.52
CA SER A 226 -10.76 1.67 3.00
C SER A 226 -11.58 0.81 3.97
N VAL A 227 -12.52 0.08 3.40
CA VAL A 227 -13.37 -0.91 4.09
C VAL A 227 -12.97 -2.35 3.73
N LYS A 228 -11.89 -2.52 2.96
CA LYS A 228 -11.38 -3.84 2.61
C LYS A 228 -10.70 -4.45 3.84
N PRO A 229 -10.92 -5.74 4.16
CA PRO A 229 -10.32 -6.38 5.33
C PRO A 229 -8.81 -6.17 5.49
N GLU A 230 -8.05 -6.23 4.39
CA GLU A 230 -6.58 -6.13 4.40
C GLU A 230 -6.05 -4.70 4.54
N GLU A 231 -6.88 -3.69 4.27
CA GLU A 231 -6.54 -2.27 4.31
C GLU A 231 -7.47 -1.49 5.25
N LEU A 232 -8.11 -2.19 6.19
CA LEU A 232 -9.27 -1.66 6.91
C LEU A 232 -8.89 -0.43 7.74
N GLY A 233 -9.54 0.71 7.46
CA GLY A 233 -9.25 1.98 8.13
C GLY A 233 -8.10 2.79 7.51
N ALA A 234 -7.38 2.26 6.52
CA ALA A 234 -6.35 3.04 5.83
C ALA A 234 -6.99 4.17 5.00
N VAL A 235 -6.42 5.39 5.06
CA VAL A 235 -6.77 6.48 4.17
C VAL A 235 -6.01 6.29 2.86
N ILE A 236 -6.75 6.06 1.78
CA ILE A 236 -6.21 5.79 0.45
C ILE A 236 -6.39 7.04 -0.42
N ASP A 237 -5.28 7.53 -0.96
CA ASP A 237 -5.27 8.57 -1.97
C ASP A 237 -5.60 7.96 -3.34
N PRO A 238 -6.62 8.47 -4.06
CA PRO A 238 -7.12 7.86 -5.30
C PRO A 238 -6.29 8.20 -6.55
N TRP A 239 -5.21 8.97 -6.40
CA TRP A 239 -4.47 9.55 -7.52
C TRP A 239 -3.58 8.50 -8.19
N LYS A 240 -3.54 8.50 -9.53
CA LYS A 240 -2.70 7.61 -10.35
C LYS A 240 -1.77 8.42 -11.27
N PRO A 241 -0.71 9.04 -10.73
CA PRO A 241 0.20 9.88 -11.50
C PRO A 241 1.01 9.03 -12.48
N ILE A 242 1.30 9.56 -13.67
CA ILE A 242 2.32 8.98 -14.57
C ILE A 242 3.72 9.52 -14.26
N THR A 243 3.80 10.65 -13.56
CA THR A 243 5.05 11.24 -13.10
C THR A 243 4.86 11.93 -11.76
N GLU A 244 5.83 11.80 -10.89
CA GLU A 244 5.97 12.51 -9.62
C GLU A 244 7.36 13.16 -9.56
N GLN A 245 7.45 14.39 -9.07
CA GLN A 245 8.70 15.11 -8.89
C GLN A 245 8.72 15.79 -7.54
N MET A 246 9.67 15.44 -6.68
CA MET A 246 9.91 16.11 -5.41
C MET A 246 10.89 17.26 -5.63
N VAL A 247 10.54 18.45 -5.16
CA VAL A 247 11.37 19.64 -5.28
C VAL A 247 11.70 20.26 -3.92
N ASP A 248 12.94 20.72 -3.78
CA ASP A 248 13.45 21.42 -2.60
C ASP A 248 12.95 22.87 -2.49
N GLN A 249 13.46 23.60 -1.49
CA GLN A 249 13.15 25.02 -1.22
C GLN A 249 13.75 26.00 -2.24
N GLU A 250 14.52 25.52 -3.21
CA GLU A 250 15.10 26.29 -4.30
C GLU A 250 14.38 25.98 -5.63
N GLY A 251 13.50 24.97 -5.62
CA GLY A 251 12.77 24.46 -6.78
C GLY A 251 13.60 23.53 -7.65
N ALA A 252 14.73 23.01 -7.14
CA ALA A 252 15.48 21.96 -7.80
C ALA A 252 14.78 20.61 -7.57
N VAL A 253 14.81 19.74 -8.58
CA VAL A 253 14.26 18.39 -8.47
C VAL A 253 15.25 17.53 -7.70
N LEU A 254 14.79 16.96 -6.58
CA LEU A 254 15.54 16.04 -5.74
C LEU A 254 15.38 14.60 -6.23
N GLU A 255 14.13 14.24 -6.50
CA GLU A 255 13.73 12.91 -6.95
C GLU A 255 12.63 13.03 -8.00
N SER A 256 12.64 12.14 -8.97
CA SER A 256 11.54 11.99 -9.93
C SER A 256 11.20 10.53 -10.14
N SER A 257 9.90 10.23 -10.14
CA SER A 257 9.36 8.91 -10.34
C SER A 257 8.46 8.87 -11.58
N GLU A 258 8.61 7.86 -12.43
CA GLU A 258 7.74 7.58 -13.58
C GLU A 258 6.99 6.27 -13.39
N TYR A 259 5.67 6.30 -13.62
CA TYR A 259 4.78 5.16 -13.38
C TYR A 259 4.14 4.67 -14.68
N THR A 260 4.12 3.35 -14.84
CA THR A 260 3.33 2.66 -15.86
C THR A 260 2.31 1.76 -15.18
N TYR A 261 1.10 1.70 -15.73
CA TYR A 261 0.00 0.93 -15.17
C TYR A 261 -0.51 -0.12 -16.16
N ASN A 262 -1.02 -1.25 -15.64
CA ASN A 262 -1.84 -2.18 -16.41
C ASN A 262 -3.26 -1.62 -16.62
N GLU A 263 -4.13 -2.37 -17.33
CA GLU A 263 -5.53 -1.96 -17.55
C GLU A 263 -6.39 -1.94 -16.27
N ALA A 264 -6.05 -2.75 -15.26
CA ALA A 264 -6.69 -2.70 -13.93
C ALA A 264 -6.24 -1.47 -13.11
N GLY A 265 -5.17 -0.81 -13.56
CA GLY A 265 -4.58 0.37 -12.96
C GLY A 265 -3.64 0.06 -11.80
N ASP A 266 -3.06 -1.14 -11.76
CA ASP A 266 -1.94 -1.51 -10.89
C ASP A 266 -0.61 -1.13 -11.56
N VAL A 267 0.40 -0.76 -10.77
CA VAL A 267 1.70 -0.29 -11.27
C VAL A 267 2.49 -1.47 -11.82
N THR A 268 2.80 -1.48 -13.12
CA THR A 268 3.65 -2.52 -13.73
C THR A 268 5.11 -2.11 -13.83
N LYS A 269 5.39 -0.81 -13.78
CA LYS A 269 6.74 -0.28 -13.79
C LYS A 269 6.81 1.03 -13.02
N LEU A 270 7.82 1.16 -12.17
CA LEU A 270 8.22 2.40 -11.51
C LEU A 270 9.70 2.64 -11.84
N VAL A 271 10.03 3.84 -12.28
CA VAL A 271 11.42 4.30 -12.42
C VAL A 271 11.60 5.48 -11.48
N SER A 272 12.36 5.32 -10.39
CA SER A 272 12.81 6.45 -9.57
C SER A 272 14.19 6.90 -10.05
N SER A 273 14.40 8.21 -10.07
CA SER A 273 15.67 8.86 -10.41
C SER A 273 15.99 9.91 -9.36
N TYR A 274 17.19 9.90 -8.82
CA TYR A 274 17.68 10.90 -7.87
C TYR A 274 19.15 11.24 -8.15
N ASP A 275 19.60 12.43 -7.70
CA ASP A 275 21.00 12.86 -7.83
C ASP A 275 21.69 12.71 -6.47
N ASP A 276 22.72 11.86 -6.41
CA ASP A 276 23.49 11.56 -5.20
C ASP A 276 24.73 12.49 -5.02
N GLY A 277 24.95 13.41 -5.97
CA GLY A 277 26.11 14.30 -6.02
C GLY A 277 27.29 13.76 -6.85
N GLU A 278 27.27 12.49 -7.26
CA GLU A 278 28.22 11.88 -8.19
C GLU A 278 27.61 11.62 -9.58
N GLY A 279 26.28 11.58 -9.65
CA GLY A 279 25.51 11.52 -10.89
C GLY A 279 24.02 11.29 -10.64
N THR A 280 23.26 11.07 -11.71
CA THR A 280 21.86 10.64 -11.57
C THR A 280 21.83 9.12 -11.46
N GLU A 281 21.43 8.62 -10.30
CA GLU A 281 21.11 7.21 -10.09
C GLU A 281 19.66 6.94 -10.49
N LYS A 282 19.38 5.71 -10.92
CA LYS A 282 18.04 5.28 -11.26
C LYS A 282 17.77 3.88 -10.79
N ILE A 283 16.61 3.70 -10.19
CA ILE A 283 16.12 2.40 -9.74
C ILE A 283 14.84 2.08 -10.51
N VAL A 284 14.79 0.88 -11.07
CA VAL A 284 13.68 0.38 -11.86
C VAL A 284 13.03 -0.79 -11.13
N TRP A 285 11.77 -0.61 -10.75
CA TRP A 285 10.90 -1.69 -10.28
C TRP A 285 10.00 -2.13 -11.42
N THR A 286 9.94 -3.42 -11.66
CA THR A 286 9.00 -4.02 -12.62
C THR A 286 8.17 -5.07 -11.88
N SER A 287 6.86 -4.92 -11.92
CA SER A 287 5.92 -5.82 -11.25
C SER A 287 5.03 -6.53 -12.27
N THR A 288 4.79 -7.81 -12.02
CA THR A 288 3.88 -8.64 -12.83
C THR A 288 2.74 -9.15 -11.98
N TYR A 289 1.61 -9.40 -12.63
CA TYR A 289 0.37 -9.79 -11.96
C TYR A 289 -0.25 -10.99 -12.66
N ASP A 290 -0.97 -11.81 -11.90
CA ASP A 290 -1.78 -12.88 -12.45
C ASP A 290 -3.10 -12.36 -13.05
N ASP A 291 -3.92 -13.29 -13.58
CA ASP A 291 -5.21 -12.97 -14.19
C ASP A 291 -6.28 -12.45 -13.22
N LYS A 292 -6.00 -12.49 -11.91
CA LYS A 292 -6.88 -12.00 -10.83
C LYS A 292 -6.38 -10.70 -10.21
N GLY A 293 -5.25 -10.17 -10.68
CA GLY A 293 -4.65 -8.93 -10.21
C GLY A 293 -3.76 -9.09 -8.97
N HIS A 294 -3.37 -10.31 -8.61
CA HIS A 294 -2.39 -10.51 -7.55
C HIS A 294 -0.96 -10.45 -8.09
N GLU A 295 -0.07 -9.75 -7.39
CA GLU A 295 1.33 -9.60 -7.80
C GLU A 295 2.07 -10.94 -7.76
N THR A 296 2.77 -11.30 -8.85
CA THR A 296 3.49 -12.58 -8.99
C THR A 296 5.00 -12.44 -8.95
N MET A 297 5.53 -11.26 -9.25
CA MET A 297 6.96 -10.99 -9.23
C MET A 297 7.15 -9.48 -9.15
N THR A 298 8.11 -9.06 -8.34
CA THR A 298 8.72 -7.74 -8.44
C THR A 298 10.21 -7.90 -8.70
N THR A 299 10.73 -7.14 -9.66
CA THR A 299 12.16 -7.11 -10.02
C THR A 299 12.69 -5.71 -9.80
N VAL A 300 13.81 -5.57 -9.09
CA VAL A 300 14.48 -4.31 -8.79
C VAL A 300 15.84 -4.29 -9.45
N ALA A 301 16.12 -3.26 -10.26
CA ALA A 301 17.41 -3.08 -10.91
C ALA A 301 17.89 -1.63 -10.78
N MET A 302 19.19 -1.43 -10.55
CA MET A 302 19.82 -0.11 -10.64
C MET A 302 20.38 0.10 -12.05
N GLU A 303 20.02 1.20 -12.73
CA GLU A 303 20.59 1.50 -14.05
C GLU A 303 22.04 2.01 -13.90
N GLY A 304 22.97 1.42 -14.64
CA GLY A 304 24.34 1.91 -14.75
C GLY A 304 25.36 1.23 -13.83
N GLU A 305 24.90 0.40 -12.90
CA GLU A 305 25.75 -0.50 -12.12
C GLU A 305 25.78 -1.90 -12.78
N GLU A 306 26.95 -2.52 -12.86
CA GLU A 306 27.06 -3.94 -13.24
C GLU A 306 26.59 -4.79 -12.04
N GLY A 307 25.27 -4.99 -11.95
CA GLY A 307 24.64 -5.81 -10.93
C GLY A 307 23.50 -6.65 -11.52
N GLU A 308 23.27 -7.83 -10.96
CA GLU A 308 22.09 -8.63 -11.31
C GLU A 308 20.84 -7.98 -10.70
N ALA A 309 19.75 -7.96 -11.45
CA ALA A 309 18.48 -7.49 -10.93
C ALA A 309 18.02 -8.39 -9.79
N GLN A 310 17.56 -7.79 -8.72
CA GLN A 310 17.02 -8.49 -7.56
C GLN A 310 15.57 -8.90 -7.84
N GLU A 311 15.28 -10.18 -7.75
CA GLU A 311 13.93 -10.72 -7.96
C GLU A 311 13.28 -11.13 -6.64
N THR A 312 12.03 -10.70 -6.45
CA THR A 312 11.19 -11.03 -5.30
C THR A 312 9.94 -11.76 -5.82
N PRO A 313 10.03 -13.07 -6.15
CA PRO A 313 8.89 -13.85 -6.61
C PRO A 313 7.81 -13.95 -5.54
N THR A 314 6.56 -13.92 -6.00
CA THR A 314 5.38 -14.19 -5.18
C THR A 314 4.52 -15.25 -5.85
N GLU A 315 4.28 -16.35 -5.14
CA GLU A 315 3.43 -17.44 -5.59
C GLU A 315 2.08 -17.38 -4.88
N TRP A 316 1.01 -17.60 -5.65
CA TRP A 316 -0.35 -17.63 -5.14
C TRP A 316 -1.02 -18.97 -5.45
N THR A 317 -1.74 -19.50 -4.46
CA THR A 317 -2.62 -20.66 -4.64
C THR A 317 -4.07 -20.24 -4.46
N TYR A 318 -4.98 -20.85 -5.22
CA TYR A 318 -6.39 -20.50 -5.26
C TYR A 318 -7.31 -21.69 -4.96
N ASN A 319 -8.46 -21.41 -4.34
CA ASN A 319 -9.56 -22.38 -4.24
C ASN A 319 -10.35 -22.51 -5.57
N GLU A 320 -11.31 -23.44 -5.62
CA GLU A 320 -12.16 -23.64 -6.81
C GLU A 320 -13.03 -22.43 -7.18
N ALA A 321 -13.27 -21.52 -6.23
CA ALA A 321 -13.98 -20.26 -6.44
C ALA A 321 -13.06 -19.13 -6.95
N GLY A 322 -11.76 -19.38 -7.10
CA GLY A 322 -10.77 -18.42 -7.56
C GLY A 322 -10.25 -17.47 -6.48
N GLN A 323 -10.51 -17.74 -5.20
CA GLN A 323 -10.04 -16.91 -4.09
C GLN A 323 -8.67 -17.40 -3.60
N ALA A 324 -7.78 -16.48 -3.25
CA ALA A 324 -6.43 -16.80 -2.77
C ALA A 324 -6.50 -17.59 -1.47
N THR A 325 -5.82 -18.73 -1.36
CA THR A 325 -5.76 -19.53 -0.12
C THR A 325 -4.37 -19.52 0.50
N GLU A 326 -3.35 -19.21 -0.30
CA GLU A 326 -1.96 -19.15 0.13
C GLU A 326 -1.21 -18.13 -0.74
N LYS A 327 -0.33 -17.38 -0.09
CA LYS A 327 0.67 -16.51 -0.70
C LYS A 327 2.02 -16.91 -0.13
N ALA A 328 3.02 -17.11 -0.98
CA ALA A 328 4.41 -17.31 -0.59
C ALA A 328 5.25 -16.25 -1.30
N ALA A 329 5.93 -15.38 -0.55
CA ALA A 329 6.73 -14.29 -1.10
C ALA A 329 8.18 -14.39 -0.63
N PHE A 330 9.12 -14.31 -1.56
CA PHE A 330 10.54 -14.26 -1.25
C PHE A 330 11.01 -12.82 -1.09
N ASP A 331 11.55 -12.50 0.08
CA ASP A 331 12.36 -11.31 0.29
C ASP A 331 13.85 -11.71 0.41
N PRO A 332 14.76 -11.06 -0.32
CA PRO A 332 16.18 -11.40 -0.32
C PRO A 332 16.92 -11.04 0.97
N PHE A 333 16.37 -10.14 1.78
CA PHE A 333 16.93 -9.74 3.08
C PHE A 333 16.31 -10.53 4.23
N PHE A 334 15.00 -10.79 4.16
CA PHE A 334 14.25 -11.42 5.25
C PHE A 334 13.95 -12.90 5.01
N GLY A 335 14.01 -13.37 3.76
CA GLY A 335 13.69 -14.74 3.37
C GLY A 335 12.22 -14.94 2.96
N MET A 336 11.77 -16.19 2.96
CA MET A 336 10.41 -16.56 2.56
C MET A 336 9.38 -16.18 3.63
N THR A 337 8.34 -15.46 3.24
CA THR A 337 7.14 -15.18 4.04
C THR A 337 5.93 -15.91 3.47
N TYR A 338 4.98 -16.27 4.33
CA TYR A 338 3.77 -16.98 3.94
C TYR A 338 2.53 -16.35 4.55
N GLU A 339 1.46 -16.27 3.78
CA GLU A 339 0.12 -15.91 4.26
C GLU A 339 -0.89 -16.98 3.85
N PHE A 340 -1.78 -17.37 4.76
CA PHE A 340 -2.83 -18.35 4.52
C PHE A 340 -4.20 -17.76 4.82
N TYR A 341 -5.10 -17.85 3.85
CA TYR A 341 -6.40 -17.20 3.89
C TYR A 341 -7.51 -18.23 4.08
N THR A 342 -8.47 -17.91 4.96
CA THR A 342 -9.71 -18.68 5.09
C THR A 342 -10.92 -17.80 4.82
N TYR A 343 -11.99 -18.40 4.31
CA TYR A 343 -13.22 -17.71 3.95
C TYR A 343 -14.41 -18.37 4.63
N ASP A 344 -15.45 -17.59 4.88
CA ASP A 344 -16.74 -18.10 5.35
C ASP A 344 -17.57 -18.72 4.21
N SER A 345 -18.76 -19.26 4.53
CA SER A 345 -19.61 -19.93 3.53
C SER A 345 -20.17 -19.00 2.45
N THR A 346 -20.09 -17.68 2.66
CA THR A 346 -20.48 -16.64 1.70
C THR A 346 -19.32 -16.13 0.86
N GLY A 347 -18.10 -16.59 1.13
CA GLY A 347 -16.88 -16.18 0.43
C GLY A 347 -16.21 -14.93 1.00
N ARG A 348 -16.60 -14.43 2.18
CA ARG A 348 -15.92 -13.30 2.82
C ARG A 348 -14.67 -13.77 3.56
N LEU A 349 -13.61 -12.95 3.57
CA LEU A 349 -12.36 -13.27 4.25
C LEU A 349 -12.60 -13.40 5.75
N LYS A 350 -12.24 -14.53 6.34
CA LYS A 350 -12.51 -14.85 7.76
C LYS A 350 -11.24 -14.89 8.61
N SER A 351 -10.11 -15.31 8.04
CA SER A 351 -8.81 -15.18 8.70
C SER A 351 -7.66 -15.05 7.73
N ILE A 352 -6.58 -14.43 8.21
CA ILE A 352 -5.25 -14.47 7.60
C ILE A 352 -4.28 -15.01 8.65
N VAL A 353 -3.53 -16.05 8.32
CA VAL A 353 -2.41 -16.51 9.14
C VAL A 353 -1.12 -16.13 8.44
N TYR A 354 -0.25 -15.38 9.10
CA TYR A 354 1.06 -15.01 8.57
C TYR A 354 2.15 -15.84 9.26
N VAL A 355 3.12 -16.28 8.49
CA VAL A 355 4.33 -16.96 8.96
C VAL A 355 5.52 -16.21 8.39
N GLN A 356 6.32 -15.63 9.29
CA GLN A 356 7.50 -14.85 8.94
C GLN A 356 8.74 -15.47 9.58
N PRO A 357 9.88 -15.48 8.89
CA PRO A 357 11.13 -15.95 9.45
C PRO A 357 11.64 -14.99 10.54
N GLN A 358 12.32 -15.52 11.56
CA GLN A 358 13.05 -14.76 12.56
C GLN A 358 14.52 -15.20 12.64
N ASP A 359 15.35 -14.28 13.17
CA ASP A 359 16.74 -14.56 13.50
C ASP A 359 16.85 -15.83 14.37
N GLY A 360 17.63 -16.81 13.88
CA GLY A 360 17.84 -18.08 14.58
C GLY A 360 17.02 -19.26 14.05
N GLY A 361 16.26 -19.08 12.96
CA GLY A 361 15.56 -20.16 12.25
C GLY A 361 14.20 -20.54 12.85
N ASP A 362 13.72 -19.78 13.84
CA ASP A 362 12.35 -19.83 14.31
C ASP A 362 11.44 -18.98 13.41
N HIS A 363 10.13 -19.22 13.45
CA HIS A 363 9.14 -18.42 12.72
C HIS A 363 8.26 -17.64 13.70
N LEU A 364 8.02 -16.36 13.40
CA LEU A 364 6.90 -15.63 13.94
C LEU A 364 5.63 -16.11 13.24
N VAL A 365 4.65 -16.54 14.02
CA VAL A 365 3.36 -16.97 13.49
C VAL A 365 2.28 -16.22 14.20
N GLY A 366 1.36 -15.63 13.44
CA GLY A 366 0.15 -15.13 14.04
C GLY A 366 -1.03 -15.10 13.10
N CYS A 367 -2.16 -14.67 13.63
CA CYS A 367 -3.47 -14.86 12.99
C CYS A 367 -4.36 -13.65 13.22
N GLN A 368 -4.91 -13.12 12.13
CA GLN A 368 -6.00 -12.15 12.14
C GLN A 368 -7.33 -12.87 11.89
N VAL A 369 -8.35 -12.53 12.67
CA VAL A 369 -9.71 -13.05 12.52
C VAL A 369 -10.69 -11.91 12.33
N PHE A 370 -11.47 -11.96 11.25
CA PHE A 370 -12.43 -10.94 10.88
C PHE A 370 -13.84 -11.35 11.32
N ASP A 371 -14.46 -10.56 12.18
CA ASP A 371 -15.87 -10.73 12.56
C ASP A 371 -16.74 -9.71 11.85
N TYR A 372 -17.79 -10.18 11.17
CA TYR A 372 -18.70 -9.34 10.40
C TYR A 372 -19.90 -8.87 11.23
N ALA A 373 -20.44 -7.70 10.89
CA ALA A 373 -21.57 -7.09 11.60
C ALA A 373 -22.86 -7.93 11.47
N GLU A 374 -23.09 -8.49 10.29
CA GLU A 374 -24.22 -9.37 10.00
C GLU A 374 -23.75 -10.73 9.48
N LYS A 375 -24.54 -11.77 9.78
CA LYS A 375 -24.30 -13.15 9.35
C LYS A 375 -22.88 -13.65 9.64
N ASN A 376 -22.29 -13.23 10.76
CA ASN A 376 -20.95 -13.68 11.15
C ASN A 376 -20.95 -15.20 11.37
N GLU A 377 -20.04 -15.89 10.72
CA GLU A 377 -19.79 -17.32 10.95
C GLU A 377 -18.58 -17.48 11.87
N ASP A 378 -18.65 -18.47 12.77
CA ASP A 378 -17.51 -18.85 13.58
C ASP A 378 -16.49 -19.61 12.73
N LEU A 379 -15.19 -19.44 13.04
CA LEU A 379 -14.15 -20.26 12.43
C LEU A 379 -14.37 -21.74 12.75
N SER A 380 -14.12 -22.60 11.75
CA SER A 380 -14.19 -24.06 11.89
C SER A 380 -13.06 -24.63 12.76
N GLN A 381 -11.95 -23.89 12.90
CA GLN A 381 -10.77 -24.20 13.67
C GLN A 381 -10.44 -23.04 14.61
N THR A 382 -9.75 -23.31 15.73
CA THR A 382 -9.29 -22.23 16.59
C THR A 382 -8.14 -21.47 15.90
N PRO A 383 -7.93 -20.18 16.21
CA PRO A 383 -6.78 -19.43 15.71
C PRO A 383 -5.45 -20.16 15.98
N GLN A 384 -5.32 -20.79 17.16
CA GLN A 384 -4.15 -21.60 17.52
C GLN A 384 -3.94 -22.78 16.57
N GLN A 385 -5.00 -23.50 16.21
CA GLN A 385 -4.91 -24.62 15.27
C GLN A 385 -4.51 -24.15 13.87
N LEU A 386 -5.07 -23.02 13.41
CA LEU A 386 -4.71 -22.43 12.12
C LEU A 386 -3.23 -22.02 12.09
N MET A 387 -2.71 -21.42 13.17
CA MET A 387 -1.29 -21.07 13.30
C MET A 387 -0.38 -22.31 13.30
N GLU A 388 -0.75 -23.36 14.05
CA GLU A 388 0.01 -24.62 14.09
C GLU A 388 0.03 -25.32 12.71
N GLU A 389 -1.09 -25.31 12.00
CA GLU A 389 -1.19 -25.89 10.65
C GLU A 389 -0.40 -25.09 9.61
N ALA A 390 -0.43 -23.75 9.67
CA ALA A 390 0.36 -22.88 8.81
C ALA A 390 1.87 -23.12 9.04
N ALA A 391 2.31 -23.12 10.30
CA ALA A 391 3.70 -23.36 10.65
C ALA A 391 4.20 -24.74 10.17
N ALA A 392 3.33 -25.75 10.18
CA ALA A 392 3.67 -27.10 9.70
C ALA A 392 3.74 -27.22 8.17
N LYS A 393 3.12 -26.30 7.42
CA LYS A 393 3.20 -26.25 5.95
C LYS A 393 4.47 -25.56 5.46
N VAL A 394 5.00 -24.62 6.24
CA VAL A 394 6.21 -23.89 5.89
C VAL A 394 7.41 -24.85 5.92
N PRO A 395 8.20 -24.92 4.83
CA PRO A 395 9.44 -25.70 4.83
C PRO A 395 10.32 -25.24 5.98
N ALA A 396 10.96 -26.18 6.69
CA ALA A 396 12.00 -25.79 7.63
C ALA A 396 13.07 -25.03 6.85
N GLN A 397 13.34 -23.77 7.23
CA GLN A 397 14.54 -23.09 6.75
C GLN A 397 15.71 -24.00 7.11
N GLU A 398 16.45 -24.48 6.11
CA GLU A 398 17.77 -25.00 6.41
C GLU A 398 18.54 -23.85 7.01
N ALA A 399 18.96 -24.01 8.27
CA ALA A 399 19.88 -23.07 8.88
C ALA A 399 21.06 -22.96 7.93
N THR A 400 21.18 -21.85 7.21
CA THR A 400 22.43 -21.45 6.60
C THR A 400 23.34 -21.26 7.79
N GLY A 401 24.06 -22.33 8.12
CA GLY A 401 25.02 -22.32 9.20
C GLY A 401 25.93 -21.12 9.01
N GLU A 402 26.36 -20.56 10.14
CA GLU A 402 27.60 -19.81 10.20
C GLU A 402 28.75 -20.74 9.76
N ASP A 403 28.83 -21.06 8.48
CA ASP A 403 30.02 -21.59 7.85
C ASP A 403 30.51 -20.50 6.91
N GLU A 404 31.73 -20.06 7.20
CA GLU A 404 32.48 -19.01 6.52
C GLU A 404 32.18 -18.98 5.02
N LEU A 405 31.85 -17.79 4.50
CA LEU A 405 31.81 -17.49 3.06
C LEU A 405 33.14 -17.88 2.40
N SER A 406 33.28 -19.15 2.02
CA SER A 406 34.20 -19.59 0.98
C SER A 406 33.39 -19.67 -0.30
N PHE A 407 33.56 -18.66 -1.15
CA PHE A 407 33.16 -18.73 -2.54
C PHE A 407 33.89 -19.91 -3.19
N GLU A 408 33.18 -21.02 -3.44
CA GLU A 408 33.60 -21.97 -4.47
C GLU A 408 33.10 -21.47 -5.82
N GLU A 409 34.08 -21.19 -6.66
CA GLU A 409 33.95 -20.77 -8.05
C GLU A 409 33.27 -21.88 -8.87
N GLY A 410 32.11 -21.57 -9.46
CA GLY A 410 31.60 -22.18 -10.69
C GLY A 410 30.69 -23.41 -10.54
N GLU A 411 29.40 -23.19 -10.76
CA GLU A 411 28.57 -24.17 -11.48
C GLU A 411 27.73 -23.40 -12.53
N GLU A 412 28.12 -23.54 -13.80
CA GLU A 412 27.36 -23.07 -14.96
C GLU A 412 25.97 -23.72 -14.94
N ILE A 413 24.92 -22.91 -14.91
CA ILE A 413 23.58 -23.39 -15.25
C ILE A 413 23.49 -23.40 -16.79
N ASP A 414 23.26 -24.58 -17.36
CA ASP A 414 23.12 -24.83 -18.80
C ASP A 414 21.87 -24.13 -19.35
N LEU A 415 22.05 -23.00 -20.04
CA LEU A 415 20.98 -22.18 -20.64
C LEU A 415 20.53 -22.66 -22.03
N SER A 416 20.63 -23.95 -22.34
CA SER A 416 20.22 -24.47 -23.66
C SER A 416 18.70 -24.56 -23.92
N ASP A 417 17.84 -24.15 -22.99
CA ASP A 417 16.37 -24.21 -23.15
C ASP A 417 15.65 -22.84 -23.27
N LEU A 418 16.36 -21.71 -23.37
CA LEU A 418 15.74 -20.39 -23.61
C LEU A 418 15.82 -19.95 -25.09
N GLU A 419 15.33 -20.80 -26.02
CA GLU A 419 15.05 -20.36 -27.40
C GLU A 419 13.75 -19.52 -27.40
N GLY A 420 13.85 -18.21 -27.64
CA GLY A 420 12.63 -17.42 -27.87
C GLY A 420 12.68 -15.90 -27.97
N LEU A 421 13.83 -15.22 -27.82
CA LEU A 421 13.91 -13.76 -28.01
C LEU A 421 14.95 -13.41 -29.08
N ASP A 422 14.51 -13.56 -30.33
CA ASP A 422 15.18 -13.00 -31.49
C ASP A 422 14.90 -11.49 -31.55
N MET A 423 15.88 -10.68 -31.15
CA MET A 423 15.95 -9.27 -31.55
C MET A 423 17.11 -9.09 -32.52
N GLU A 424 16.87 -9.45 -33.78
CA GLU A 424 17.60 -8.91 -34.92
C GLU A 424 17.43 -7.38 -34.97
N GLY A 425 18.57 -6.66 -35.07
CA GLY A 425 18.66 -5.48 -35.91
C GLY A 425 18.88 -4.13 -35.23
N ALA A 426 20.12 -3.83 -34.88
CA ALA A 426 20.65 -2.47 -35.00
C ALA A 426 22.14 -2.52 -35.36
N ASP A 427 22.42 -2.32 -36.66
CA ASP A 427 23.74 -2.19 -37.25
C ASP A 427 24.53 -1.02 -36.62
N ALA A 428 25.73 -1.31 -36.12
CA ALA A 428 26.75 -0.30 -35.84
C ALA A 428 27.80 -0.34 -36.97
N GLU A 429 27.56 0.44 -38.02
CA GLU A 429 28.63 0.83 -38.94
C GLU A 429 29.41 2.02 -38.37
N ASP A 430 30.71 1.78 -38.19
CA ASP A 430 31.80 2.64 -38.67
C ASP A 430 31.94 4.02 -38.04
N LEU A 431 32.87 4.17 -37.08
CA LEU A 431 33.78 5.31 -37.05
C LEU A 431 35.11 4.95 -36.39
N ALA A 432 36.14 4.92 -37.24
CA ALA A 432 37.55 4.82 -36.93
C ALA A 432 38.03 6.00 -36.04
N LEU A 433 38.82 5.67 -35.01
CA LEU A 433 39.66 6.63 -34.32
C LEU A 433 41.04 6.64 -34.98
N GLU A 434 41.32 7.70 -35.75
CA GLU A 434 42.67 8.07 -36.17
C GLU A 434 43.43 8.74 -35.02
N ASP A 435 44.71 8.38 -34.93
CA ASP A 435 45.74 8.93 -34.06
C ASP A 435 45.83 10.46 -34.08
N VAL A 436 46.06 11.07 -32.91
CA VAL A 436 46.86 12.29 -32.80
C VAL A 436 47.86 12.15 -31.66
N GLU A 437 49.13 12.03 -32.05
CA GLU A 437 50.34 12.18 -31.25
C GLU A 437 50.41 13.55 -30.53
N GLY A 438 51.08 13.63 -29.37
CA GLY A 438 51.38 14.95 -28.82
C GLY A 438 52.08 15.10 -27.48
N SER A 439 53.25 14.46 -27.32
CA SER A 439 54.39 14.90 -26.47
C SER A 439 54.24 15.05 -24.95
N GLU A 440 54.90 14.11 -24.26
CA GLU A 440 55.56 14.30 -22.97
C GLU A 440 56.76 15.27 -23.09
N ASP A 441 57.02 16.10 -22.07
CA ASP A 441 58.35 16.15 -21.41
C ASP A 441 58.24 16.79 -20.00
N PRO A 442 59.07 16.39 -19.01
CA PRO A 442 58.84 16.58 -17.58
C PRO A 442 59.80 17.54 -16.86
N SER A 443 59.41 17.91 -15.63
CA SER A 443 60.22 18.24 -14.45
C SER A 443 60.98 19.59 -14.32
N ALA A 444 60.82 20.14 -13.11
CA ALA A 444 61.79 20.83 -12.26
C ALA A 444 62.29 22.25 -12.61
N ALA A 445 61.75 23.25 -11.90
CA ALA A 445 62.49 24.22 -11.05
C ALA A 445 61.51 25.03 -10.19
#